data_AF-A0A3L7TI49-F1
#
_entry.id   AF-A0A3L7TI49-F1
#
_cell.length_a   1.000
_cell.length_b   1.000
_cell.length_c   1.000
_cell.angle_alpha   90.00
_cell.angle_beta   90.00
_cell.angle_gamma   90.00
#
_symmetry.space_group_name_H-M   'P 1'
#
loop_
_entity.id
_entity.type
_entity.pdbx_description
1 polymer ?
#
loop_
_entity_poly.entity_id
_entity_poly.type
_entity_poly.pdbx_seq_one_letter_code
_entity_poly.pdbx_strand_id
1 'polypeptide(L)'
;MHETNVGQPESNDDSDGIDQAWLQRRTAAAPLILGVVAIVTSVLMLGMLFGALGMRAGIDLWRAGNRRWSVILGVALSFVGVVVSVMCAVLWGSVLASVLLSRDVLRETERWRGQRVAAVECSMLSADGVRVSSLHPAPPMDRLVIVFVSSGIDACGQALQDLAAVAPDHPTCSVLLVDRDNSAATTRAFALLHGADFPVLASETLLPEPLGSVAALPTLVVLNRDGVVECAVVGAHPRSELHTILSGAQPVVATEPKETQGP
;
A
#
# COMPACT_ATOMS: atom_id res chain seq x y z
N MET A 1 -67.98 27.60 -58.43
CA MET A 1 -68.29 27.49 -56.99
C MET A 1 -67.44 26.33 -56.47
N HIS A 2 -66.70 26.58 -55.39
CA HIS A 2 -65.41 25.96 -55.06
C HIS A 2 -65.39 24.44 -54.84
N GLU A 3 -64.32 23.85 -55.36
CA GLU A 3 -63.71 22.59 -54.94
C GLU A 3 -63.21 22.68 -53.50
N THR A 4 -63.50 21.66 -52.69
CA THR A 4 -62.74 21.34 -51.47
C THR A 4 -62.30 19.89 -51.55
N ASN A 5 -61.02 19.75 -51.91
CA ASN A 5 -60.23 18.53 -51.95
C ASN A 5 -60.01 18.04 -50.51
N VAL A 6 -60.56 16.88 -50.17
CA VAL A 6 -60.39 16.22 -48.87
C VAL A 6 -59.04 15.50 -48.87
N GLY A 7 -58.07 16.05 -48.16
CA GLY A 7 -56.77 15.42 -47.95
C GLY A 7 -56.92 14.09 -47.21
N GLN A 8 -56.56 12.99 -47.88
CA GLN A 8 -56.30 11.70 -47.26
C GLN A 8 -55.11 11.82 -46.32
N PRO A 9 -55.18 11.25 -45.09
CA PRO A 9 -53.98 11.05 -44.28
C PRO A 9 -53.14 9.95 -44.94
N GLU A 10 -51.97 10.32 -45.45
CA GLU A 10 -50.95 9.36 -45.87
C GLU A 10 -50.53 8.54 -44.63
N SER A 11 -50.81 7.24 -44.70
CA SER A 11 -50.43 6.24 -43.73
C SER A 11 -48.91 6.05 -43.73
N ASN A 12 -48.21 6.72 -42.81
CA ASN A 12 -46.83 6.42 -42.43
C ASN A 12 -46.79 5.15 -41.57
N ASP A 13 -47.00 3.98 -42.19
CA ASP A 13 -47.07 2.68 -41.50
C ASP A 13 -46.15 1.61 -42.14
N ASP A 14 -45.04 2.06 -42.73
CA ASP A 14 -44.03 1.18 -43.37
C ASP A 14 -42.73 1.06 -42.55
N SER A 15 -42.56 1.88 -41.50
CA SER A 15 -41.43 1.81 -40.58
C SER A 15 -41.56 0.70 -39.53
N ASP A 16 -42.78 0.29 -39.18
CA ASP A 16 -43.02 -0.66 -38.08
C ASP A 16 -42.62 -2.09 -38.45
N GLY A 17 -42.72 -2.47 -39.73
CA GLY A 17 -42.36 -3.81 -40.22
C GLY A 17 -40.85 -4.05 -40.29
N ILE A 18 -40.08 -3.04 -40.72
CA ILE A 18 -38.62 -3.12 -40.82
C ILE A 18 -38.00 -3.17 -39.42
N ASP A 19 -38.53 -2.39 -38.47
CA ASP A 19 -38.05 -2.38 -37.09
C ASP A 19 -38.36 -3.68 -36.34
N GLN A 20 -39.51 -4.30 -36.59
CA GLN A 20 -39.84 -5.61 -36.00
C GLN A 20 -39.02 -6.76 -36.60
N ALA A 21 -38.78 -6.75 -37.91
CA ALA A 21 -37.90 -7.73 -38.56
C ALA A 21 -36.45 -7.62 -38.05
N TRP A 22 -36.01 -6.40 -37.73
CA TRP A 22 -34.70 -6.16 -37.14
C TRP A 22 -34.62 -6.61 -35.66
N LEU A 23 -35.68 -6.38 -34.87
CA LEU A 23 -35.79 -6.86 -33.49
C LEU A 23 -35.82 -8.40 -33.40
N GLN A 24 -36.48 -9.08 -34.34
CA GLN A 24 -36.56 -10.55 -34.37
C GLN A 24 -35.25 -11.23 -34.77
N ARG A 25 -34.35 -10.55 -35.49
CA ARG A 25 -33.04 -11.08 -35.91
C ARG A 25 -31.94 -10.94 -34.86
N ARG A 26 -32.18 -10.25 -33.74
CA ARG A 26 -31.23 -10.22 -32.62
C ARG A 26 -31.22 -11.58 -31.93
N THR A 27 -30.24 -12.41 -32.29
CA THR A 27 -29.99 -13.68 -31.61
C THR A 27 -29.66 -13.42 -30.14
N ALA A 28 -30.37 -14.11 -29.23
CA ALA A 28 -30.16 -14.03 -27.78
C ALA A 28 -28.73 -14.38 -27.32
N ALA A 29 -27.87 -14.88 -28.23
CA ALA A 29 -26.47 -15.23 -28.01
C ALA A 29 -25.50 -14.04 -28.04
N ALA A 30 -25.87 -12.92 -28.67
CA ALA A 30 -25.02 -11.72 -28.76
C ALA A 30 -24.52 -11.20 -27.40
N PRO A 31 -25.36 -11.07 -26.35
CA PRO A 31 -24.90 -10.68 -25.01
C PRO A 31 -23.99 -11.72 -24.35
N LEU A 32 -24.14 -13.01 -24.68
CA LEU A 32 -23.31 -14.08 -24.13
C LEU A 32 -21.89 -14.05 -24.73
N ILE A 33 -21.78 -13.85 -26.05
CA ILE A 33 -20.50 -13.76 -26.75
C ILE A 33 -19.73 -12.50 -26.33
N LEU A 34 -20.43 -11.35 -26.24
CA LEU A 34 -19.83 -10.12 -25.73
C LEU A 34 -19.39 -10.27 -24.25
N GLY A 35 -20.14 -11.03 -23.44
CA GLY A 35 -19.76 -11.35 -22.07
C GLY A 35 -18.45 -12.15 -21.98
N VAL A 36 -18.26 -13.17 -22.83
CA VAL A 36 -17.03 -13.99 -22.82
C VAL A 36 -15.81 -13.19 -23.31
N VAL A 37 -15.95 -12.42 -24.38
CA VAL A 37 -14.86 -11.58 -24.90
C VAL A 37 -14.47 -10.48 -23.89
N ALA A 38 -15.45 -9.93 -23.15
CA ALA A 38 -15.23 -8.96 -22.08
C ALA A 38 -14.47 -9.53 -20.87
N ILE A 39 -14.74 -10.77 -20.47
CA ILE A 39 -14.03 -11.47 -19.38
C ILE A 39 -12.53 -11.63 -19.73
N VAL A 40 -12.22 -11.88 -20.99
CA VAL A 40 -10.84 -12.12 -21.45
C VAL A 40 -10.04 -10.82 -21.63
N THR A 41 -10.70 -9.71 -21.97
CA THR A 41 -10.01 -8.45 -22.32
C THR A 41 -10.07 -7.35 -21.26
N SER A 42 -10.77 -7.57 -20.14
CA SER A 42 -10.89 -6.56 -19.10
C SER A 42 -11.15 -7.12 -17.71
N VAL A 43 -10.14 -7.02 -16.87
CA VAL A 43 -10.33 -7.28 -15.44
C VAL A 43 -10.73 -6.01 -14.65
N LEU A 44 -10.59 -4.80 -15.20
CA LEU A 44 -10.84 -3.54 -14.44
C LEU A 44 -11.79 -2.51 -15.06
N MET A 45 -11.68 -2.20 -16.36
CA MET A 45 -12.40 -1.05 -16.96
C MET A 45 -13.78 -1.42 -17.55
N LEU A 46 -13.92 -2.63 -18.06
CA LEU A 46 -15.07 -3.08 -18.84
C LEU A 46 -16.10 -3.80 -17.95
N GLY A 47 -15.70 -4.36 -16.80
CA GLY A 47 -16.64 -4.92 -15.82
C GLY A 47 -17.60 -3.86 -15.30
N MET A 48 -17.08 -2.66 -15.04
CA MET A 48 -17.90 -1.50 -14.69
C MET A 48 -18.78 -1.04 -15.87
N LEU A 49 -18.21 -0.92 -17.08
CA LEU A 49 -18.95 -0.47 -18.27
C LEU A 49 -20.07 -1.44 -18.67
N PHE A 50 -19.77 -2.73 -18.83
CA PHE A 50 -20.75 -3.75 -19.22
C PHE A 50 -21.70 -4.11 -18.10
N GLY A 51 -21.26 -4.06 -16.84
CA GLY A 51 -22.15 -4.20 -15.70
C GLY A 51 -23.21 -3.09 -15.67
N ALA A 52 -22.81 -1.84 -15.92
CA ALA A 52 -23.73 -0.71 -16.02
C ALA A 52 -24.69 -0.83 -17.22
N LEU A 53 -24.15 -1.21 -18.40
CA LEU A 53 -24.96 -1.41 -19.60
C LEU A 53 -25.95 -2.58 -19.46
N GLY A 54 -25.51 -3.70 -18.88
CA GLY A 54 -26.34 -4.89 -18.63
C GLY A 54 -27.44 -4.62 -17.61
N MET A 55 -27.13 -3.88 -16.54
CA MET A 55 -28.11 -3.46 -15.55
C MET A 55 -29.16 -2.52 -16.16
N ARG A 56 -28.74 -1.53 -16.96
CA ARG A 56 -29.65 -0.63 -17.68
C ARG A 56 -30.56 -1.38 -18.65
N ALA A 57 -29.99 -2.24 -19.49
CA ALA A 57 -30.75 -3.05 -20.44
C ALA A 57 -31.74 -4.00 -19.73
N GLY A 58 -31.35 -4.59 -18.60
CA GLY A 58 -32.22 -5.44 -17.80
C GLY A 58 -33.37 -4.67 -17.15
N ILE A 59 -33.13 -3.46 -16.64
CA ILE A 59 -34.17 -2.58 -16.08
C ILE A 59 -35.16 -2.16 -17.16
N ASP A 60 -34.68 -1.81 -18.36
CA ASP A 60 -35.53 -1.41 -19.48
C ASP A 60 -36.43 -2.59 -19.93
N LEU A 61 -35.89 -3.81 -20.01
CA LEU A 61 -36.66 -5.03 -20.32
C LEU A 61 -37.68 -5.39 -19.23
N TRP A 62 -37.32 -5.18 -17.95
CA TRP A 62 -38.26 -5.39 -16.85
C TRP A 62 -39.42 -4.40 -16.93
N ARG A 63 -39.14 -3.11 -17.18
CA ARG A 63 -40.16 -2.06 -17.34
C ARG A 63 -41.10 -2.33 -18.51
N ALA A 64 -40.60 -2.95 -19.58
CA ALA A 64 -41.39 -3.41 -20.71
C ALA A 64 -42.29 -4.65 -20.40
N GLY A 65 -42.31 -5.13 -19.15
CA GLY A 65 -43.17 -6.23 -18.70
C GLY A 65 -42.58 -7.63 -18.90
N ASN A 66 -41.36 -7.74 -19.43
CA ASN A 66 -40.74 -9.04 -19.71
C ASN A 66 -40.07 -9.62 -18.45
N ARG A 67 -40.82 -10.42 -17.67
CA ARG A 67 -40.37 -11.02 -16.39
C ARG A 67 -39.71 -12.40 -16.52
N ARG A 68 -39.08 -12.71 -17.66
CA ARG A 68 -38.41 -13.99 -17.84
C ARG A 68 -37.24 -14.13 -16.85
N TRP A 69 -37.03 -15.34 -16.32
CA TRP A 69 -35.93 -15.66 -15.40
C TRP A 69 -34.55 -15.23 -15.91
N SER A 70 -34.35 -15.24 -17.24
CA SER A 70 -33.12 -14.78 -17.88
C SER A 70 -32.80 -13.31 -17.61
N VAL A 71 -33.81 -12.44 -17.48
CA VAL A 71 -33.63 -11.00 -17.21
C VAL A 71 -33.13 -10.79 -15.78
N ILE A 72 -33.74 -11.48 -14.81
CA ILE A 72 -33.34 -11.43 -13.39
C ILE A 72 -31.90 -11.93 -13.24
N LEU A 73 -31.57 -13.07 -13.86
CA LEU A 73 -30.24 -13.63 -13.82
C LEU A 73 -29.20 -12.70 -14.46
N GLY A 74 -29.55 -12.05 -15.58
CA GLY A 74 -28.68 -11.09 -16.26
C GLY A 74 -28.38 -9.85 -15.42
N VAL A 75 -29.39 -9.28 -14.74
CA VAL A 75 -29.21 -8.16 -13.82
C VAL A 75 -28.35 -8.56 -12.62
N ALA A 76 -28.63 -9.72 -12.02
CA ALA A 76 -27.87 -10.23 -10.88
C ALA A 76 -26.40 -10.48 -11.23
N LEU A 77 -26.13 -11.11 -12.38
CA LEU A 77 -24.77 -11.38 -12.85
C LEU A 77 -24.03 -10.07 -13.18
N SER A 78 -24.73 -9.08 -13.76
CA SER A 78 -24.17 -7.75 -14.02
C SER A 78 -23.77 -7.04 -12.72
N PHE A 79 -24.61 -7.10 -11.69
CA PHE A 79 -24.29 -6.55 -10.37
C PHE A 79 -23.05 -7.20 -9.74
N VAL A 80 -22.98 -8.53 -9.77
CA VAL A 80 -21.80 -9.27 -9.28
C VAL A 80 -20.54 -8.86 -10.05
N GLY A 81 -20.64 -8.72 -11.37
CA GLY A 81 -19.52 -8.26 -12.21
C GLY A 81 -19.00 -6.89 -11.78
N VAL A 82 -19.88 -5.93 -11.49
CA VAL A 82 -19.47 -4.60 -10.98
C VAL A 82 -18.77 -4.72 -9.63
N VAL A 83 -19.35 -5.47 -8.68
CA VAL A 83 -18.77 -5.62 -7.33
C VAL A 83 -17.37 -6.24 -7.39
N VAL A 84 -17.21 -7.34 -8.14
CA VAL A 84 -15.91 -8.00 -8.32
C VAL A 84 -14.90 -7.07 -8.98
N SER A 85 -15.32 -6.31 -10.01
CA SER A 85 -14.46 -5.33 -10.68
C SER A 85 -13.97 -4.24 -9.72
N VAL A 86 -14.85 -3.74 -8.84
CA VAL A 86 -14.49 -2.74 -7.82
C VAL A 86 -13.53 -3.35 -6.79
N MET A 87 -13.78 -4.57 -6.30
CA MET A 87 -12.88 -5.23 -5.36
C MET A 87 -11.49 -5.46 -5.97
N CYS A 88 -11.42 -5.93 -7.22
CA CYS A 88 -10.15 -6.06 -7.95
C CYS A 88 -9.45 -4.71 -8.12
N ALA A 89 -10.18 -3.62 -8.40
CA ALA A 89 -9.61 -2.28 -8.52
C ALA A 89 -9.01 -1.78 -7.20
N VAL A 90 -9.72 -2.00 -6.08
CA VAL A 90 -9.25 -1.62 -4.75
C VAL A 90 -8.03 -2.45 -4.35
N LEU A 91 -8.05 -3.76 -4.57
CA LEU A 91 -6.92 -4.66 -4.29
C LEU A 91 -5.69 -4.31 -5.14
N TRP A 92 -5.88 -4.03 -6.43
CA TRP A 92 -4.78 -3.61 -7.29
C TRP A 92 -4.26 -2.23 -6.92
N GLY A 93 -5.17 -1.29 -6.59
CA GLY A 93 -4.83 0.04 -6.14
C GLY A 93 -4.04 0.04 -4.84
N SER A 94 -4.38 -0.83 -3.88
CA SER A 94 -3.62 -0.95 -2.63
C SER A 94 -2.23 -1.53 -2.83
N VAL A 95 -2.08 -2.52 -3.72
CA VAL A 95 -0.76 -3.08 -4.11
C VAL A 95 0.08 -2.04 -4.84
N LEU A 96 -0.50 -1.26 -5.76
CA LEU A 96 0.24 -0.23 -6.48
C LEU A 96 0.65 0.91 -5.53
N ALA A 97 -0.24 1.30 -4.63
CA ALA A 97 0.04 2.32 -3.62
C ALA A 97 1.16 1.87 -2.69
N SER A 98 1.18 0.62 -2.23
CA SER A 98 2.27 0.12 -1.38
C SER A 98 3.61 0.14 -2.11
N VAL A 99 3.66 -0.28 -3.38
CA VAL A 99 4.91 -0.24 -4.18
C VAL A 99 5.39 1.19 -4.42
N LEU A 100 4.49 2.12 -4.74
CA LEU A 100 4.86 3.52 -4.95
C LEU A 100 5.35 4.18 -3.66
N LEU A 101 4.63 3.96 -2.55
CA LEU A 101 5.03 4.47 -1.23
C LEU A 101 6.39 3.91 -0.82
N SER A 102 6.67 2.62 -1.06
CA SER A 102 7.98 2.03 -0.77
C SER A 102 9.12 2.72 -1.52
N ARG A 103 8.92 3.17 -2.77
CA ARG A 103 9.98 3.83 -3.56
C ARG A 103 10.28 5.24 -3.07
N ASP A 104 9.25 6.01 -2.73
CA ASP A 104 9.45 7.36 -2.21
C ASP A 104 10.09 7.33 -0.84
N VAL A 105 9.67 6.38 0.00
CA VAL A 105 10.30 6.13 1.30
C VAL A 105 11.77 5.73 1.14
N LEU A 106 12.10 4.83 0.19
CA LEU A 106 13.49 4.42 -0.05
C LEU A 106 14.37 5.59 -0.52
N ARG A 107 13.83 6.46 -1.39
CA ARG A 107 14.55 7.68 -1.82
C ARG A 107 14.78 8.64 -0.66
N GLU A 108 13.81 8.76 0.24
CA GLU A 108 13.93 9.63 1.40
C GLU A 108 14.95 9.08 2.40
N THR A 109 14.95 7.77 2.66
CA THR A 109 15.97 7.16 3.52
C THR A 109 17.37 7.21 2.89
N GLU A 110 17.48 7.09 1.58
CA GLU A 110 18.76 7.29 0.86
C GLU A 110 19.28 8.73 1.00
N ARG A 111 18.39 9.74 1.02
CA ARG A 111 18.79 11.15 1.23
C ARG A 111 19.36 11.40 2.62
N TRP A 112 18.94 10.63 3.61
CA TRP A 112 19.45 10.76 4.98
C TRP A 112 20.85 10.21 5.13
N ARG A 113 21.26 9.27 4.27
CA ARG A 113 22.58 8.65 4.34
C ARG A 113 23.68 9.69 4.20
N GLY A 114 24.62 9.70 5.15
CA GLY A 114 25.70 10.68 5.22
C GLY A 114 25.31 12.01 5.86
N GLN A 115 24.04 12.23 6.22
CA GLN A 115 23.64 13.39 7.02
C GLN A 115 24.07 13.21 8.47
N ARG A 116 24.51 14.31 9.10
CA ARG A 116 24.91 14.33 10.51
C ARG A 116 23.73 14.76 11.37
N VAL A 117 23.43 13.94 12.37
CA VAL A 117 22.44 14.19 13.41
C VAL A 117 23.08 15.02 14.52
N ALA A 118 22.40 16.10 14.94
CA ALA A 118 22.88 16.90 16.06
C ALA A 118 22.92 16.07 17.35
N ALA A 119 24.00 16.23 18.14
CA ALA A 119 24.10 15.63 19.46
C ALA A 119 23.15 16.37 20.41
N VAL A 120 21.99 15.77 20.68
CA VAL A 120 20.99 16.27 21.62
C VAL A 120 20.98 15.34 22.84
N GLU A 121 20.87 15.90 24.03
CA GLU A 121 20.65 15.13 25.25
C GLU A 121 19.18 14.72 25.34
N CYS A 122 18.96 13.44 25.61
CA CYS A 122 17.64 12.85 25.62
C CYS A 122 17.43 12.00 26.87
N SER A 123 16.22 12.07 27.43
CA SER A 123 15.81 11.18 28.52
C SER A 123 15.38 9.84 27.95
N MET A 124 16.01 8.77 28.43
CA MET A 124 15.77 7.39 28.01
C MET A 124 15.31 6.57 29.22
N LEU A 125 14.23 5.81 29.06
CA LEU A 125 13.73 4.86 30.05
C LEU A 125 14.31 3.46 29.79
N SER A 126 15.02 2.91 30.76
CA SER A 126 15.59 1.55 30.73
C SER A 126 15.26 0.80 32.03
N ALA A 127 15.70 -0.46 32.16
CA ALA A 127 15.48 -1.31 33.35
C ALA A 127 15.95 -0.63 34.64
N ASP A 128 17.06 0.09 34.54
CA ASP A 128 17.67 0.82 35.65
C ASP A 128 16.99 2.16 35.95
N GLY A 129 15.88 2.49 35.26
CA GLY A 129 15.16 3.75 35.38
C GLY A 129 15.46 4.73 34.25
N VAL A 130 15.21 6.02 34.52
CA VAL A 130 15.42 7.10 33.56
C VAL A 130 16.88 7.55 33.58
N ARG A 131 17.51 7.60 32.40
CA ARG A 131 18.86 8.10 32.19
C ARG A 131 18.85 9.19 31.14
N VAL A 132 19.62 10.25 31.35
CA VAL A 132 19.89 11.24 30.30
C VAL A 132 21.13 10.79 29.54
N SER A 133 21.02 10.65 28.23
CA SER A 133 22.14 10.29 27.36
C SER A 133 22.08 11.05 26.05
N SER A 134 23.22 11.21 25.39
CA SER A 134 23.28 11.85 24.08
C SER A 134 22.73 10.90 23.02
N LEU A 135 22.12 11.46 21.97
CA LEU A 135 21.67 10.71 20.79
C LEU A 135 22.83 10.26 19.88
N HIS A 136 24.03 10.07 20.45
CA HIS A 136 25.25 9.61 19.80
C HIS A 136 25.77 8.38 20.57
N PRO A 137 26.43 7.42 19.90
CA PRO A 137 26.99 6.24 20.58
C PRO A 137 28.03 6.65 21.64
N ALA A 138 27.81 6.21 22.88
CA ALA A 138 28.80 6.37 23.96
C ALA A 138 29.81 5.21 23.92
N PRO A 139 31.12 5.46 24.16
CA PRO A 139 32.10 4.38 24.25
C PRO A 139 31.68 3.32 25.29
N PRO A 140 31.81 2.02 25.01
CA PRO A 140 32.54 1.40 23.89
C PRO A 140 31.70 1.14 22.63
N MET A 141 30.51 1.72 22.50
CA MET A 141 29.66 1.51 21.33
C MET A 141 30.18 2.27 20.11
N ASP A 142 30.10 1.64 18.94
CA ASP A 142 30.47 2.24 17.66
C ASP A 142 29.24 2.74 16.89
N ARG A 143 28.06 2.17 17.20
CA ARG A 143 26.80 2.46 16.52
C ARG A 143 25.63 2.59 17.47
N LEU A 144 24.69 3.42 17.07
CA LEU A 144 23.39 3.59 17.72
C LEU A 144 22.31 3.26 16.69
N VAL A 145 21.51 2.26 16.99
CA VAL A 145 20.37 1.80 16.20
C VAL A 145 19.11 2.40 16.80
N ILE A 146 18.50 3.34 16.09
CA ILE A 146 17.27 3.99 16.50
C ILE A 146 16.12 3.33 15.75
N VAL A 147 15.15 2.78 16.48
CA VAL A 147 13.99 2.09 15.90
C VAL A 147 12.73 2.86 16.24
N PHE A 148 12.10 3.42 15.22
CA PHE A 148 10.80 4.06 15.32
C PHE A 148 9.71 3.01 15.24
N VAL A 149 8.85 2.96 16.25
CA VAL A 149 7.77 1.99 16.40
C VAL A 149 6.48 2.67 16.85
N SER A 150 5.36 1.93 16.77
CA SER A 150 4.11 2.28 17.43
C SER A 150 3.47 1.03 18.02
N SER A 151 3.04 1.11 19.28
CA SER A 151 2.48 -0.03 20.04
C SER A 151 1.14 -0.60 19.52
N GLY A 152 0.58 -0.04 18.44
CA GLY A 152 -0.62 -0.54 17.76
C GLY A 152 -0.39 -1.20 16.39
N ILE A 153 0.87 -1.39 15.98
CA ILE A 153 1.21 -1.91 14.64
C ILE A 153 1.91 -3.27 14.76
N ASP A 154 1.25 -4.34 14.29
CA ASP A 154 1.80 -5.71 14.35
C ASP A 154 3.19 -5.84 13.70
N ALA A 155 3.42 -5.14 12.58
CA ALA A 155 4.71 -5.12 11.90
C ALA A 155 5.84 -4.55 12.79
N CYS A 156 5.53 -3.62 13.71
CA CYS A 156 6.51 -3.14 14.69
C CYS A 156 6.85 -4.23 15.71
N GLY A 157 5.87 -5.01 16.15
CA GLY A 157 6.08 -6.13 17.06
C GLY A 157 6.99 -7.21 16.45
N GLN A 158 6.77 -7.55 15.18
CA GLN A 158 7.63 -8.49 14.44
C GLN A 158 9.07 -7.93 14.30
N ALA A 159 9.22 -6.65 13.93
CA ALA A 159 10.52 -6.03 13.80
C ALA A 159 11.31 -6.02 15.13
N LEU A 160 10.64 -5.81 16.26
CA LEU A 160 11.26 -5.89 17.59
C LEU A 160 11.69 -7.31 17.95
N GLN A 161 10.89 -8.33 17.64
CA GLN A 161 11.26 -9.74 17.87
C GLN A 161 12.51 -10.13 17.07
N ASP A 162 12.55 -9.77 15.79
CA ASP A 162 13.69 -10.09 14.93
C ASP A 162 14.93 -9.30 15.32
N LEU A 163 14.79 -8.03 15.72
CA LEU A 163 15.90 -7.24 16.22
C LEU A 163 16.42 -7.77 17.57
N ALA A 164 15.55 -8.15 18.50
CA ALA A 164 15.94 -8.73 19.78
C ALA A 164 16.68 -10.06 19.61
N ALA A 165 16.34 -10.83 18.58
CA ALA A 165 17.06 -12.07 18.27
C ALA A 165 18.47 -11.84 17.72
N VAL A 166 18.71 -10.73 17.00
CA VAL A 166 19.98 -10.45 16.31
C VAL A 166 20.90 -9.52 17.12
N ALA A 167 20.36 -8.59 17.91
CA ALA A 167 21.14 -7.60 18.65
C ALA A 167 22.25 -8.18 19.56
N PRO A 168 22.07 -9.33 20.25
CA PRO A 168 23.13 -9.93 21.07
C PRO A 168 24.41 -10.29 20.30
N ASP A 169 24.30 -10.55 18.99
CA ASP A 169 25.44 -10.88 18.13
C ASP A 169 26.25 -9.62 17.72
N HIS A 170 25.75 -8.41 18.01
CA HIS A 170 26.38 -7.13 17.66
C HIS A 170 26.58 -6.25 18.91
N PRO A 171 27.48 -6.64 19.84
CA PRO A 171 27.65 -5.96 21.14
C PRO A 171 28.21 -4.54 21.03
N THR A 172 28.69 -4.11 19.86
CA THR A 172 29.14 -2.74 19.59
C THR A 172 28.00 -1.80 19.15
N CYS A 173 26.79 -2.33 18.96
CA CYS A 173 25.60 -1.58 18.63
C CYS A 173 24.73 -1.40 19.88
N SER A 174 24.39 -0.16 20.23
CA SER A 174 23.31 0.11 21.16
C SER A 174 21.99 0.28 20.39
N VAL A 175 20.88 -0.13 20.99
CA VAL A 175 19.54 0.01 20.40
C VAL A 175 18.72 0.98 21.25
N LEU A 176 18.00 1.89 20.60
CA LEU A 176 17.09 2.84 21.21
C LEU A 176 15.75 2.79 20.49
N LEU A 177 14.67 2.64 21.25
CA LEU A 177 13.31 2.66 20.72
C LEU A 177 12.72 4.06 20.81
N VAL A 178 11.98 4.44 19.77
CA VAL A 178 11.25 5.71 19.70
C VAL A 178 9.82 5.43 19.32
N ASP A 179 8.89 5.87 20.15
CA ASP A 179 7.46 5.94 19.81
C ASP A 179 7.01 7.36 20.13
N ARG A 180 6.54 8.08 19.11
CA ARG A 180 6.14 9.49 19.24
C ARG A 180 4.71 9.64 19.72
N ASP A 181 3.91 8.58 19.60
CA ASP A 181 2.48 8.63 19.87
C ASP A 181 2.14 8.04 21.25
N ASN A 182 3.05 7.27 21.84
CA ASN A 182 2.86 6.62 23.14
C ASN A 182 3.93 7.01 24.15
N SER A 183 3.56 6.94 25.43
CA SER A 183 4.51 7.13 26.54
C SER A 183 5.64 6.09 26.54
N ALA A 184 6.83 6.48 26.99
CA ALA A 184 7.98 5.58 27.09
C ALA A 184 7.67 4.30 27.89
N ALA A 185 6.82 4.38 28.92
CA ALA A 185 6.39 3.22 29.70
C ALA A 185 5.54 2.25 28.88
N THR A 186 4.57 2.76 28.11
CA THR A 186 3.72 1.96 27.21
C THR A 186 4.57 1.28 26.14
N THR A 187 5.45 2.03 25.49
CA THR A 187 6.34 1.53 24.44
C THR A 187 7.31 0.49 24.97
N ARG A 188 7.80 0.65 26.20
CA ARG A 188 8.64 -0.35 26.83
C ARG A 188 7.88 -1.63 27.17
N ALA A 189 6.66 -1.52 27.70
CA ALA A 189 5.82 -2.68 27.94
C ALA A 189 5.53 -3.45 26.64
N PHE A 190 5.29 -2.73 25.54
CA PHE A 190 5.17 -3.30 24.19
C PHE A 190 6.46 -4.01 23.75
N ALA A 191 7.62 -3.38 23.90
CA ALA A 191 8.90 -4.00 23.55
C ALA A 191 9.14 -5.31 24.34
N LEU A 192 8.88 -5.29 25.65
CA LEU A 192 9.02 -6.47 26.50
C LEU A 192 8.08 -7.61 26.10
N LEU A 193 6.84 -7.30 25.73
CA LEU A 193 5.89 -8.27 25.19
C LEU A 193 6.43 -8.99 23.93
N HIS A 194 7.24 -8.27 23.14
CA HIS A 194 7.89 -8.78 21.95
C HIS A 194 9.34 -9.27 22.19
N GLY A 195 9.72 -9.52 23.45
CA GLY A 195 11.02 -10.09 23.80
C GLY A 195 12.20 -9.12 23.68
N ALA A 196 11.94 -7.82 23.58
CA ALA A 196 12.95 -6.77 23.48
C ALA A 196 13.00 -5.94 24.78
N ASP A 197 14.17 -5.84 25.42
CA ASP A 197 14.40 -4.95 26.58
C ASP A 197 15.38 -3.84 26.24
N PHE A 198 15.02 -3.05 25.22
CA PHE A 198 15.82 -1.90 24.78
C PHE A 198 15.39 -0.62 25.51
N PRO A 199 16.32 0.32 25.76
CA PRO A 199 15.98 1.66 26.20
C PRO A 199 14.97 2.34 25.27
N VAL A 200 14.06 3.11 25.85
CA VAL A 200 13.02 3.85 25.13
C VAL A 200 13.17 5.33 25.34
N LEU A 201 13.13 6.11 24.26
CA LEU A 201 13.15 7.56 24.30
C LEU A 201 11.88 8.12 24.97
N ALA A 202 12.03 9.12 25.83
CA ALA A 202 10.89 9.86 26.37
C ALA A 202 10.17 10.62 25.24
N SER A 203 8.84 10.49 25.19
CA SER A 203 7.99 10.96 24.08
C SER A 203 8.00 12.48 23.90
N GLU A 204 8.31 13.25 24.94
CA GLU A 204 8.44 14.71 24.90
C GLU A 204 9.75 15.19 24.24
N THR A 205 10.65 14.27 23.90
CA THR A 205 11.95 14.62 23.33
C THR A 205 11.80 15.01 21.86
N LEU A 206 12.10 16.26 21.55
CA LEU A 206 12.21 16.73 20.16
C LEU A 206 13.46 16.13 19.51
N LEU A 207 13.25 15.32 18.48
CA LEU A 207 14.34 14.72 17.72
C LEU A 207 14.89 15.69 16.68
N PRO A 208 16.22 15.81 16.54
CA PRO A 208 16.84 16.61 15.49
C PRO A 208 16.57 16.00 14.10
N GLU A 209 16.66 16.82 13.05
CA GLU A 209 16.62 16.29 11.68
C GLU A 209 17.82 15.38 11.37
N PRO A 210 17.66 14.34 10.53
CA PRO A 210 16.42 13.92 9.86
C PRO A 210 15.49 13.04 10.71
N LEU A 211 15.83 12.76 11.97
CA LEU A 211 15.08 11.83 12.82
C LEU A 211 13.69 12.35 13.18
N GLY A 212 13.51 13.67 13.26
CA GLY A 212 12.22 14.32 13.47
C GLY A 212 11.21 14.08 12.33
N SER A 213 11.68 13.86 11.10
CA SER A 213 10.86 13.74 9.90
C SER A 213 10.51 12.30 9.50
N VAL A 214 10.85 11.31 10.33
CA VAL A 214 10.44 9.91 10.12
C VAL A 214 8.92 9.83 10.07
N ALA A 215 8.35 9.29 9.00
CA ALA A 215 6.89 9.21 8.84
C ALA A 215 6.37 7.76 8.80
N ALA A 216 7.20 6.82 8.33
CA ALA A 216 6.83 5.43 8.18
C ALA A 216 7.28 4.59 9.39
N LEU A 217 6.54 3.52 9.70
CA LEU A 217 6.81 2.63 10.82
C LEU A 217 6.67 1.15 10.38
N PRO A 218 7.48 0.23 10.95
CA PRO A 218 8.68 0.52 11.71
C PRO A 218 9.77 1.14 10.80
N THR A 219 10.62 2.00 11.36
CA THR A 219 11.80 2.54 10.65
C THR A 219 13.03 2.34 11.52
N LEU A 220 14.09 1.79 10.96
CA LEU A 220 15.36 1.58 11.63
C LEU A 220 16.41 2.52 11.03
N VAL A 221 17.07 3.29 11.88
CA VAL A 221 18.14 4.23 11.51
C VAL A 221 19.41 3.84 12.27
N VAL A 222 20.51 3.67 11.55
CA VAL A 222 21.83 3.38 12.14
C VAL A 222 22.69 4.63 12.07
N LEU A 223 23.09 5.12 13.24
CA LEU A 223 24.08 6.18 13.39
C LEU A 223 25.44 5.58 13.73
N ASN A 224 26.50 6.10 13.11
CA ASN A 224 27.86 5.84 13.56
C ASN A 224 28.21 6.68 14.79
N ARG A 225 29.43 6.47 15.29
CA ARG A 225 30.00 7.19 16.44
C ARG A 225 30.01 8.71 16.32
N ASP A 226 30.10 9.24 15.10
CA ASP A 226 30.09 10.70 14.85
C ASP A 226 28.67 11.26 14.67
N GLY A 227 27.64 10.43 14.89
CA GLY A 227 26.24 10.77 14.68
C GLY A 227 25.86 10.92 13.22
N VAL A 228 26.62 10.32 12.30
CA VAL A 228 26.28 10.30 10.87
C VAL A 228 25.40 9.09 10.58
N VAL A 229 24.33 9.31 9.82
CA VAL A 229 23.44 8.23 9.38
C VAL A 229 24.18 7.34 8.38
N GLU A 230 24.46 6.09 8.76
CA GLU A 230 25.06 5.09 7.87
C GLU A 230 24.00 4.42 6.98
N CYS A 231 22.83 4.18 7.56
CA CYS A 231 21.73 3.45 6.95
C CYS A 231 20.39 3.87 7.57
N ALA A 232 19.34 3.93 6.75
CA ALA A 232 17.96 4.05 7.20
C ALA A 232 17.09 3.11 6.36
N VAL A 233 16.30 2.27 7.01
CA VAL A 233 15.44 1.28 6.36
C VAL A 233 14.04 1.31 6.95
N VAL A 234 13.04 1.03 6.13
CA VAL A 234 11.63 1.08 6.52
C VAL A 234 10.98 -0.28 6.31
N GLY A 235 10.19 -0.68 7.28
CA GLY A 235 9.49 -1.96 7.32
C GLY A 235 10.18 -2.97 8.24
N ALA A 236 9.55 -4.13 8.38
CA ALA A 236 10.16 -5.26 9.04
C ALA A 236 11.17 -5.92 8.08
N HIS A 237 12.35 -6.24 8.59
CA HIS A 237 13.42 -6.86 7.83
C HIS A 237 13.74 -8.25 8.37
N PRO A 238 14.01 -9.24 7.49
CA PRO A 238 14.42 -10.56 7.94
C PRO A 238 15.77 -10.49 8.66
N ARG A 239 15.99 -11.45 9.56
CA ARG A 239 17.21 -11.49 10.42
C ARG A 239 18.51 -11.39 9.64
N SER A 240 18.62 -12.05 8.48
CA SER A 240 19.81 -11.99 7.62
C SER A 240 20.14 -10.58 7.14
N GLU A 241 19.12 -9.78 6.83
CA GLU A 241 19.29 -8.38 6.45
C GLU A 241 19.67 -7.54 7.67
N LEU A 242 19.04 -7.78 8.83
CA LEU A 242 19.42 -7.13 10.09
C LEU A 242 20.89 -7.39 10.45
N HIS A 243 21.41 -8.62 10.28
CA HIS A 243 22.84 -8.89 10.49
C HIS A 243 23.73 -8.03 9.57
N THR A 244 23.33 -7.86 8.31
CA THR A 244 24.06 -7.04 7.33
C THR A 244 24.05 -5.57 7.74
N ILE A 245 22.87 -5.05 8.12
CA ILE A 245 22.69 -3.67 8.57
C ILE A 245 23.51 -3.38 9.84
N LEU A 246 23.42 -4.24 10.85
CA LEU A 246 24.07 -4.03 12.15
C LEU A 246 25.59 -4.22 12.11
N SER A 247 26.07 -5.14 11.28
CA SER A 247 27.51 -5.25 10.99
C SER A 247 28.04 -4.06 10.19
N GLY A 248 27.15 -3.26 9.58
CA GLY A 248 27.47 -2.13 8.70
C GLY A 248 28.31 -2.54 7.50
N ALA A 249 28.26 -3.82 7.15
CA ALA A 249 28.60 -4.25 5.81
C ALA A 249 27.65 -3.50 4.87
N GLN A 250 28.22 -2.72 3.94
CA GLN A 250 27.37 -2.16 2.89
C GLN A 250 26.67 -3.32 2.20
N PRO A 251 25.34 -3.28 2.04
CA PRO A 251 24.69 -4.22 1.14
C PRO A 251 25.39 -4.07 -0.20
N VAL A 252 26.00 -5.16 -0.68
CA VAL A 252 26.62 -5.21 -2.01
C VAL A 252 25.48 -4.94 -2.98
N VAL A 253 25.34 -3.69 -3.40
CA VAL A 253 24.46 -3.36 -4.52
C VAL A 253 25.03 -4.18 -5.66
N ALA A 254 24.30 -5.22 -6.06
CA ALA A 254 24.64 -6.06 -7.19
C ALA A 254 24.80 -5.10 -8.37
N THR A 255 26.04 -4.73 -8.64
CA THR A 255 26.36 -3.84 -9.75
C THR A 255 26.10 -4.72 -10.95
N GLU A 256 25.04 -4.43 -11.70
CA GLU A 256 24.80 -5.11 -12.97
C GLU A 256 26.13 -5.13 -13.73
N PRO A 257 26.61 -6.31 -14.15
CA PRO A 257 27.87 -6.39 -14.87
C PRO A 257 27.76 -5.45 -16.06
N LYS A 258 28.64 -4.44 -16.09
CA LYS A 258 28.79 -3.55 -17.23
C LYS A 258 28.96 -4.44 -18.45
N GLU A 259 27.89 -4.56 -19.23
CA GLU A 259 27.91 -5.22 -20.52
C GLU A 259 29.03 -4.53 -21.29
N THR A 260 30.08 -5.31 -21.53
CA THR A 260 31.30 -4.82 -22.15
C THR A 260 30.93 -4.57 -23.60
N GLN A 261 30.54 -3.33 -23.92
CA GLN A 261 30.45 -2.89 -25.31
C GLN A 261 31.86 -3.02 -25.89
N GLY A 262 32.04 -4.10 -26.65
CA GLY A 262 33.23 -4.35 -27.44
C GLY A 262 33.42 -3.28 -28.53
N PRO A 263 34.66 -3.14 -29.01
CA PRO A 263 35.09 -2.08 -29.93
C PRO A 263 34.38 -2.11 -31.29
#